data_AF-A0A9X0BRM7-F1
#
_entry.id   AF-A0A9X0BRM7-F1
#
_cell.length_a   1.000
_cell.length_b   1.000
_cell.length_c   1.000
_cell.angle_alpha   90.00
_cell.angle_beta   90.00
_cell.angle_gamma   90.00
#
_symmetry.space_group_name_H-M   'P 1'
#
loop_
_entity.id
_entity.type
_entity.pdbx_description
1 polymer ?
#
loop_
_entity_poly.entity_id
_entity_poly.type
_entity_poly.pdbx_seq_one_letter_code
_entity_poly.pdbx_strand_id
1 'polypeptide(L)'
;MMQEYIDDSDLWMNFNDCKLEHLEPDVRKNLGTNKSLRKGFVNIFKIAVECLKANRVPTVKNLEADCNDQNEWPPNTKNYLRRAGTQMGCRAVLRYMFDAAKENDEYAGDGQCQRILKEEWSDLPTCRNDHEFEFVARACGYGNEDDTEEFIWIPYW
;
A
#
# COMPACT_ATOMS: atom_id res chain seq x y z
N MET A 1 -11.99 -6.72 -3.27
CA MET A 1 -10.74 -7.33 -3.78
C MET A 1 -9.89 -8.00 -2.70
N MET A 2 -9.08 -7.30 -1.87
CA MET A 2 -8.14 -8.01 -0.94
C MET A 2 -8.80 -8.77 0.24
N GLN A 3 -10.10 -8.55 0.50
CA GLN A 3 -10.85 -9.27 1.54
C GLN A 3 -11.51 -10.55 1.04
N GLU A 4 -11.59 -10.75 -0.28
CA GLU A 4 -12.20 -11.96 -0.85
C GLU A 4 -11.38 -13.18 -0.46
N TYR A 5 -12.06 -14.26 -0.06
CA TYR A 5 -11.43 -15.49 0.40
C TYR A 5 -10.52 -15.35 1.63
N ILE A 6 -10.56 -14.25 2.39
CA ILE A 6 -9.62 -14.04 3.52
C ILE A 6 -9.63 -15.16 4.58
N ASP A 7 -10.72 -15.92 4.62
CA ASP A 7 -10.92 -17.07 5.48
C ASP A 7 -10.38 -18.38 4.89
N ASP A 8 -10.23 -18.48 3.57
CA ASP A 8 -9.65 -19.60 2.83
C ASP A 8 -8.19 -19.28 2.47
N SER A 9 -7.25 -19.97 3.11
CA SER A 9 -5.83 -19.69 2.96
C SER A 9 -5.35 -19.83 1.53
N ASP A 10 -5.69 -20.94 0.87
CA ASP A 10 -5.12 -21.31 -0.42
C ASP A 10 -5.70 -20.42 -1.51
N LEU A 11 -7.02 -20.20 -1.49
CA LEU A 11 -7.67 -19.28 -2.42
C LEU A 11 -7.15 -17.85 -2.24
N TRP A 12 -7.00 -17.38 -0.99
CA TRP A 12 -6.49 -16.02 -0.75
C TRP A 12 -5.06 -15.84 -1.22
N MET A 13 -4.16 -16.79 -0.93
CA MET A 13 -2.77 -16.71 -1.35
C MET A 13 -2.66 -16.73 -2.88
N ASN A 14 -3.35 -17.66 -3.54
CA ASN A 14 -3.32 -17.76 -5.00
C ASN A 14 -3.90 -16.51 -5.67
N PHE A 15 -4.99 -15.96 -5.14
CA PHE A 15 -5.63 -14.77 -5.71
C PHE A 15 -4.81 -13.48 -5.52
N ASN A 16 -3.89 -13.47 -4.55
CA ASN A 16 -3.12 -12.28 -4.21
C ASN A 16 -1.61 -12.45 -4.40
N ASP A 17 -1.11 -13.55 -4.94
CA ASP A 17 0.33 -13.86 -4.95
C ASP A 17 1.20 -12.75 -5.57
N CYS A 18 0.80 -12.21 -6.72
CA CYS A 18 1.49 -11.06 -7.35
C CYS A 18 1.52 -9.82 -6.44
N LYS A 19 0.51 -9.65 -5.60
CA LYS A 19 0.35 -8.51 -4.69
C LYS A 19 1.19 -8.63 -3.42
N LEU A 20 1.72 -9.82 -3.18
CA LEU A 20 2.55 -10.13 -2.02
C LEU A 20 4.04 -10.06 -2.36
N GLU A 21 4.40 -9.68 -3.60
CA GLU A 21 5.79 -9.69 -4.08
C GLU A 21 6.75 -8.87 -3.22
N HIS A 22 6.26 -7.74 -2.69
CA HIS A 22 7.00 -6.81 -1.83
C HIS A 22 7.14 -7.27 -0.39
N LEU A 23 6.56 -8.41 -0.01
CA LEU A 23 6.75 -9.01 1.30
C LEU A 23 7.94 -9.95 1.30
N GLU A 24 8.69 -9.91 2.39
CA GLU A 24 9.71 -10.92 2.69
C GLU A 24 9.11 -12.34 2.62
N PRO A 25 9.86 -13.33 2.10
CA PRO A 25 9.38 -14.69 1.92
C PRO A 25 8.78 -15.32 3.19
N ASP A 26 9.41 -15.09 4.34
CA ASP A 26 8.94 -15.61 5.62
C ASP A 26 7.61 -14.96 6.06
N VAL A 27 7.44 -13.66 5.83
CA VAL A 27 6.18 -12.96 6.10
C VAL A 27 5.08 -13.49 5.18
N ARG A 28 5.37 -13.65 3.88
CA ARG A 28 4.43 -14.22 2.89
C ARG A 28 3.99 -15.63 3.28
N LYS A 29 4.93 -16.49 3.69
CA LYS A 29 4.62 -17.85 4.20
C LYS A 29 3.72 -17.82 5.43
N ASN A 30 3.94 -16.87 6.34
CA ASN A 30 3.08 -16.71 7.52
C ASN A 30 1.66 -16.26 7.16
N LEU A 31 1.48 -15.43 6.13
CA LEU A 31 0.14 -15.09 5.61
C LEU A 31 -0.60 -16.34 5.12
N GLY A 32 0.11 -17.29 4.51
CA GLY A 32 -0.48 -18.55 4.02
C GLY A 32 -0.97 -19.51 5.09
N THR A 33 -0.73 -19.24 6.38
CA THR A 33 -1.21 -20.09 7.49
C THR A 33 -1.97 -19.32 8.56
N ASN A 34 -1.92 -17.98 8.55
CA ASN A 34 -2.46 -17.16 9.62
C ASN A 34 -3.46 -16.12 9.10
N LYS A 35 -4.76 -16.40 9.35
CA LYS A 35 -5.89 -15.51 9.05
C LYS A 35 -5.76 -14.13 9.72
N SER A 36 -5.24 -14.05 10.94
CA SER A 36 -5.02 -12.76 11.62
C SER A 36 -3.99 -11.93 10.85
N LEU A 37 -2.90 -12.53 10.39
CA LEU A 37 -1.90 -11.78 9.62
C LEU A 37 -2.44 -11.30 8.26
N ARG A 38 -3.24 -12.11 7.56
CA ARG A 38 -3.93 -11.67 6.33
C ARG A 38 -4.82 -10.47 6.57
N LYS A 39 -5.66 -10.51 7.61
CA LYS A 39 -6.50 -9.38 7.99
C LYS A 39 -5.66 -8.15 8.35
N GLY A 40 -4.55 -8.35 9.07
CA GLY A 40 -3.64 -7.28 9.45
C GLY A 40 -3.00 -6.60 8.25
N PHE A 41 -2.54 -7.38 7.26
CA PHE A 41 -2.02 -6.86 6.00
C PHE A 41 -3.06 -6.02 5.26
N VAL A 42 -4.29 -6.55 5.10
CA VAL A 42 -5.39 -5.84 4.43
C VAL A 42 -5.78 -4.54 5.16
N ASN A 43 -5.67 -4.51 6.50
CA ASN A 43 -5.99 -3.30 7.26
C ASN A 43 -5.03 -2.14 6.96
N ILE A 44 -3.78 -2.40 6.60
CA ILE A 44 -2.82 -1.33 6.25
C ILE A 44 -3.29 -0.55 5.02
N PHE A 45 -3.92 -1.23 4.03
CA PHE A 45 -4.52 -0.55 2.88
C PHE A 45 -5.57 0.46 3.32
N LYS A 46 -6.45 0.05 4.24
CA LYS A 46 -7.49 0.93 4.77
C LYS A 46 -6.86 2.13 5.49
N ILE A 47 -5.82 1.90 6.28
CA ILE A 47 -5.12 2.97 7.00
C ILE A 47 -4.44 3.94 6.01
N ALA A 48 -3.82 3.44 4.95
CA ALA A 48 -3.25 4.27 3.88
C ALA A 48 -4.32 5.13 3.18
N VAL A 49 -5.49 4.54 2.88
CA VAL A 49 -6.62 5.29 2.30
C VAL A 49 -7.12 6.38 3.25
N GLU A 50 -7.28 6.10 4.54
CA GLU A 50 -7.69 7.13 5.52
C GLU A 50 -6.61 8.22 5.70
N CYS A 51 -5.33 7.86 5.60
CA CYS A 51 -4.23 8.82 5.59
C CYS A 51 -4.34 9.80 4.42
N LEU A 52 -4.59 9.27 3.20
CA LEU A 52 -4.78 10.06 1.99
C LEU A 52 -6.04 10.93 2.05
N LYS A 53 -7.16 10.40 2.53
CA LYS A 53 -8.40 11.17 2.74
C LYS A 53 -8.24 12.32 3.73
N ALA A 54 -7.32 12.17 4.70
CA ALA A 54 -6.96 13.22 5.63
C ALA A 54 -5.94 14.23 5.05
N ASN A 55 -5.68 14.20 3.73
CA ASN A 55 -4.69 15.02 3.03
C ASN A 55 -3.27 14.90 3.62
N ARG A 56 -2.89 13.70 4.08
CA ARG A 56 -1.55 13.41 4.59
C ARG A 56 -0.82 12.46 3.65
N VAL A 57 0.49 12.69 3.52
CA VAL A 57 1.39 11.81 2.77
C VAL A 57 1.47 10.47 3.51
N PRO A 58 1.26 9.32 2.87
CA PRO A 58 1.23 8.02 3.53
C PRO A 58 2.64 7.50 3.84
N THR A 59 3.43 8.25 4.61
CA THR A 59 4.74 7.81 5.11
C THR A 59 4.56 6.77 6.22
N VAL A 60 5.59 5.95 6.49
CA VAL A 60 5.55 4.95 7.58
C VAL A 60 5.17 5.60 8.90
N LYS A 61 5.74 6.78 9.19
CA LYS A 61 5.45 7.55 10.40
C LYS A 61 3.97 7.94 10.50
N ASN A 62 3.38 8.41 9.39
CA ASN A 62 1.98 8.82 9.38
C ASN A 62 1.05 7.59 9.49
N LEU A 63 1.37 6.49 8.82
CA LEU A 63 0.61 5.25 8.95
C LEU A 63 0.69 4.67 10.37
N GLU A 64 1.87 4.70 10.99
CA GLU A 64 2.07 4.24 12.36
C GLU A 64 1.31 5.12 13.37
N ALA A 65 1.31 6.45 13.18
CA ALA A 65 0.47 7.36 13.97
C ALA A 65 -1.01 7.01 13.81
N ASP A 66 -1.48 6.77 12.58
CA ASP A 66 -2.87 6.41 12.30
C ASP A 66 -3.26 5.05 12.89
N CYS A 67 -2.32 4.11 12.96
CA CYS A 67 -2.52 2.85 13.67
C CYS A 67 -2.71 3.06 15.18
N ASN A 68 -1.96 4.01 15.77
CA ASN A 68 -1.95 4.27 17.21
C ASN A 68 -3.11 5.15 17.68
N ASP A 69 -3.57 6.09 16.85
CA ASP A 69 -4.64 7.04 17.18
C ASP A 69 -6.04 6.41 17.07
N GLN A 70 -6.18 5.29 16.35
CA GLN A 70 -7.42 4.52 16.36
C GLN A 70 -7.60 3.88 17.75
N ASN A 71 -8.55 4.42 18.52
CA ASN A 71 -8.96 3.95 19.87
C ASN A 71 -9.16 2.43 19.97
N GLU A 72 -9.37 1.76 18.84
CA GLU A 72 -9.26 0.32 18.71
C GLU A 72 -8.36 0.04 17.49
N TRP A 73 -7.12 -0.39 17.73
CA TRP A 73 -6.32 -1.03 16.69
C TRP A 73 -7.21 -2.10 16.05
N PRO A 74 -7.35 -2.19 14.72
CA PRO A 74 -7.92 -3.39 14.15
C PRO A 74 -7.05 -4.55 14.67
N PRO A 75 -7.60 -5.52 15.42
CA PRO A 75 -6.83 -6.38 16.34
C PRO A 75 -5.73 -7.22 15.64
N ASN A 76 -5.77 -7.26 14.33
CA ASN A 76 -4.89 -7.99 13.44
C ASN A 76 -3.70 -7.16 12.94
N THR A 77 -3.82 -5.83 12.86
CA THR A 77 -2.81 -4.94 12.28
C THR A 77 -1.51 -4.97 13.11
N LYS A 78 -1.62 -4.97 14.44
CA LYS A 78 -0.44 -4.99 15.33
C LYS A 78 0.33 -6.29 15.21
N ASN A 79 -0.40 -7.40 15.10
CA ASN A 79 0.18 -8.72 14.93
C ASN A 79 0.94 -8.81 13.60
N TYR A 80 0.35 -8.26 12.54
CA TYR A 80 1.00 -8.16 11.25
C TYR A 80 2.27 -7.31 11.29
N LEU A 81 2.21 -6.05 11.76
CA LEU A 81 3.37 -5.17 11.81
C LEU A 81 4.48 -5.68 12.72
N ARG A 82 4.15 -6.35 13.84
CA ARG A 82 5.17 -7.02 14.67
C ARG A 82 5.86 -8.18 13.93
N ARG A 83 5.14 -8.89 13.06
CA ARG A 83 5.69 -10.02 12.30
C ARG A 83 6.49 -9.55 11.08
N ALA A 84 6.00 -8.54 10.37
CA ALA A 84 6.62 -8.01 9.16
C ALA A 84 7.69 -6.95 9.43
N GLY A 85 7.72 -6.38 10.63
CA GLY A 85 8.39 -5.10 10.91
C GLY A 85 7.53 -3.93 10.43
N THR A 86 7.40 -2.87 11.23
CA THR A 86 6.52 -1.73 10.89
C THR A 86 6.91 -1.09 9.56
N GLN A 87 8.19 -0.82 9.35
CA GLN A 87 8.69 -0.19 8.13
C GLN A 87 8.44 -1.06 6.90
N MET A 88 8.87 -2.33 6.94
CA MET A 88 8.73 -3.25 5.81
C MET A 88 7.27 -3.61 5.52
N GLY A 89 6.45 -3.81 6.56
CA GLY A 89 5.04 -4.12 6.41
C GLY A 89 4.23 -2.97 5.79
N CYS A 90 4.46 -1.73 6.23
CA CYS A 90 3.86 -0.55 5.61
C CYS A 90 4.36 -0.35 4.18
N ARG A 91 5.68 -0.49 3.96
CA ARG A 91 6.31 -0.35 2.64
C ARG A 91 5.75 -1.33 1.62
N ALA A 92 5.56 -2.60 1.99
CA ALA A 92 5.05 -3.62 1.07
C ALA A 92 3.65 -3.27 0.53
N VAL A 93 2.78 -2.77 1.41
CA VAL A 93 1.41 -2.38 1.05
C VAL A 93 1.41 -1.16 0.13
N LEU A 94 2.21 -0.15 0.45
CA LEU A 94 2.25 1.07 -0.35
C LEU A 94 2.94 0.87 -1.69
N ARG A 95 3.99 0.05 -1.76
CA ARG A 95 4.59 -0.34 -3.04
C ARG A 95 3.56 -1.01 -3.94
N TYR A 96 2.83 -1.98 -3.42
CA TYR A 96 1.74 -2.59 -4.16
C TYR A 96 0.68 -1.55 -4.60
N MET A 97 0.31 -0.58 -3.74
CA MET A 97 -0.66 0.45 -4.15
C MET A 97 -0.14 1.31 -5.31
N PHE A 98 1.15 1.69 -5.29
CA PHE A 98 1.77 2.43 -6.39
C PHE A 98 1.88 1.60 -7.67
N ASP A 99 2.30 0.34 -7.56
CA ASP A 99 2.42 -0.54 -8.73
C ASP A 99 1.05 -0.82 -9.35
N ALA A 100 0.04 -1.11 -8.52
CA ALA A 100 -1.33 -1.28 -8.99
C ALA A 100 -1.87 0.01 -9.65
N ALA A 101 -1.61 1.19 -9.07
CA ALA A 101 -2.02 2.45 -9.68
C ALA A 101 -1.35 2.67 -11.04
N LYS A 102 -0.04 2.39 -11.14
CA LYS A 102 0.75 2.47 -12.37
C LYS A 102 0.29 1.48 -13.43
N GLU A 103 -0.03 0.24 -13.05
CA GLU A 103 -0.56 -0.78 -13.96
C GLU A 103 -1.93 -0.43 -14.53
N ASN A 104 -2.73 0.37 -13.79
CA ASN A 104 -4.06 0.80 -14.22
C ASN A 104 -4.06 2.20 -14.88
N ASP A 105 -2.92 2.88 -14.91
CA ASP A 105 -2.73 4.19 -15.54
C ASP A 105 -2.85 4.09 -17.07
N GLU A 106 -3.24 5.17 -17.74
CA GLU A 106 -3.45 5.17 -19.19
C GLU A 106 -2.16 5.22 -20.02
N TYR A 107 -1.09 5.78 -19.46
CA TYR A 107 0.19 5.90 -20.16
C TYR A 107 1.17 4.82 -19.73
N ALA A 108 1.24 4.52 -18.43
CA ALA A 108 2.16 3.53 -17.86
C ALA A 108 1.57 2.11 -17.84
N GLY A 109 0.25 1.98 -17.94
CA GLY A 109 -0.47 0.74 -17.73
C GLY A 109 -1.50 0.42 -18.80
N ASP A 110 -2.58 -0.24 -18.39
CA ASP A 110 -3.66 -0.65 -19.28
C ASP A 110 -4.82 0.36 -19.35
N GLY A 111 -4.83 1.42 -18.53
CA GLY A 111 -5.91 2.41 -18.45
C GLY A 111 -7.24 1.91 -17.88
N GLN A 112 -7.26 0.80 -17.16
CA GLN A 112 -8.50 0.20 -16.65
C GLN A 112 -9.22 1.11 -15.64
N CYS A 113 -8.51 1.80 -14.75
CA CYS A 113 -9.13 2.69 -13.75
C CYS A 113 -10.00 3.76 -14.41
N GLN A 114 -9.50 4.42 -15.46
CA GLN A 114 -10.23 5.44 -16.20
C GLN A 114 -11.47 4.88 -16.91
N ARG A 115 -11.34 3.67 -17.50
CA ARG A 115 -12.46 3.01 -18.18
C ARG A 115 -13.58 2.59 -17.23
N ILE A 116 -13.24 2.21 -16.00
CA ILE A 116 -14.21 1.76 -15.00
C ILE A 116 -14.87 2.97 -14.32
N LEU A 117 -14.07 3.93 -13.86
CA LEU A 117 -14.55 5.05 -13.03
C LEU A 117 -15.14 6.19 -13.86
N LYS A 118 -14.71 6.37 -15.12
CA LYS A 118 -15.22 7.33 -16.11
C LYS A 118 -15.48 8.74 -15.55
N GLU A 119 -16.71 9.02 -15.13
CA GLU A 119 -17.14 10.32 -14.60
C GLU A 119 -16.38 10.66 -13.32
N GLU A 120 -16.29 9.73 -12.37
CA GLU A 120 -15.56 9.94 -11.11
C GLU A 120 -14.08 10.26 -11.36
N TRP A 121 -13.48 9.68 -12.40
CA TRP A 121 -12.10 9.97 -12.78
C TRP A 121 -11.98 11.35 -13.43
N SER A 122 -12.92 11.72 -14.29
CA SER A 122 -12.91 13.00 -15.03
C SER A 122 -13.14 14.21 -14.11
N ASP A 123 -13.80 13.98 -12.96
CA ASP A 123 -14.04 15.00 -11.94
C ASP A 123 -12.83 15.23 -11.01
N LEU A 124 -11.80 14.37 -11.06
CA LEU A 124 -10.58 14.56 -10.27
C LEU A 124 -9.76 15.73 -10.80
N PRO A 125 -9.16 16.55 -9.91
CA PRO A 125 -8.23 17.59 -10.34
C PRO A 125 -7.00 16.95 -10.99
N THR A 126 -6.51 17.57 -12.06
CA THR A 126 -5.25 17.16 -12.70
C THR A 126 -4.06 17.59 -11.84
N CYS A 127 -3.11 16.69 -11.65
CA CYS A 127 -1.86 16.96 -10.96
C CYS A 127 -0.67 16.68 -11.87
N ARG A 128 0.40 17.45 -11.69
CA ARG A 128 1.65 17.29 -12.46
C ARG A 128 2.24 15.87 -12.34
N ASN A 129 2.02 15.22 -11.21
CA ASN A 129 2.58 13.91 -10.87
C ASN A 129 1.57 12.75 -11.07
N ASP A 130 0.46 12.96 -11.78
CA ASP A 130 -0.58 11.93 -12.02
C ASP A 130 -0.02 10.65 -12.66
N HIS A 131 1.11 10.75 -13.37
CA HIS A 131 1.78 9.62 -14.02
C HIS A 131 3.19 9.34 -13.46
N GLU A 132 3.62 10.06 -12.41
CA GLU A 132 4.97 9.96 -11.85
C GLU A 132 5.01 9.02 -10.62
N PHE A 133 4.43 7.81 -10.73
CA PHE A 133 4.23 6.89 -9.60
C PHE A 133 5.52 6.55 -8.82
N GLU A 134 6.64 6.32 -9.53
CA GLU A 134 7.92 6.02 -8.87
C GLU A 134 8.48 7.22 -8.08
N PHE A 135 8.30 8.42 -8.61
CA PHE A 135 8.71 9.65 -7.94
C PHE A 135 7.91 9.84 -6.67
N VAL A 136 6.58 9.67 -6.73
CA VAL A 136 5.69 9.79 -5.56
C VAL A 136 6.01 8.70 -4.52
N ALA A 137 6.26 7.46 -4.95
CA ALA A 137 6.66 6.38 -4.06
C ALA A 137 7.96 6.71 -3.30
N ARG A 138 8.97 7.25 -3.99
CA ARG A 138 10.23 7.73 -3.39
C ARG A 138 10.00 8.87 -2.41
N ALA A 139 9.18 9.86 -2.78
CA ALA A 139 8.84 10.99 -1.91
C ALA A 139 8.11 10.54 -0.63
N CYS A 140 7.42 9.41 -0.66
CA CYS A 140 6.79 8.80 0.51
C CYS A 140 7.73 7.92 1.35
N GLY A 141 9.00 7.77 0.95
CA GLY A 141 10.00 6.95 1.65
C GLY A 141 10.06 5.49 1.21
N TYR A 142 9.50 5.16 0.04
CA TYR A 142 9.43 3.78 -0.47
C TYR A 142 10.29 3.54 -1.71
N GLY A 143 11.31 4.37 -1.97
CA GLY A 143 12.31 4.15 -3.03
C GLY A 143 13.06 2.82 -2.88
N ASN A 144 13.66 2.31 -3.95
CA ASN A 144 14.34 1.00 -3.92
C ASN A 144 15.45 0.97 -2.87
N GLU A 145 15.74 -0.19 -2.29
CA GLU A 145 16.72 -0.33 -1.20
C GLU A 145 18.17 -0.05 -1.64
N ASP A 146 18.42 0.02 -2.95
CA ASP A 146 19.69 0.51 -3.49
C ASP A 146 19.89 2.03 -3.27
N ASP A 147 18.82 2.77 -2.93
CA ASP A 147 18.84 4.21 -2.63
C ASP A 147 19.08 4.46 -1.11
N THR A 148 20.02 3.73 -0.50
CA THR A 148 20.43 4.06 0.87
C THR A 148 21.19 5.39 0.90
N GLU A 149 20.63 6.34 1.66
CA GLU A 149 21.25 7.59 2.10
C GLU A 149 21.40 8.75 1.10
N GLU A 150 20.40 9.04 0.28
CA GLU A 150 20.18 10.44 -0.11
C GLU A 150 18.78 10.88 0.29
N PHE A 151 18.73 11.65 1.39
CA PHE A 151 17.64 12.58 1.66
C PHE A 151 17.47 13.47 0.41
N ILE A 152 16.58 13.08 -0.50
CA ILE A 152 16.15 13.94 -1.58
C ILE A 152 15.41 15.09 -0.91
N TRP A 153 16.12 16.19 -0.73
CA TRP A 153 15.55 17.49 -0.42
C TRP A 153 14.45 17.74 -1.43
N ILE A 154 13.19 17.73 -0.98
CA ILE A 154 12.07 18.22 -1.78
C ILE A 154 12.20 19.74 -1.77
N PRO A 155 12.58 20.40 -2.87
CA PRO A 155 12.47 21.84 -2.91
C PRO A 155 10.99 22.18 -2.98
N TYR A 156 10.51 22.92 -1.99
CA TYR A 156 9.20 23.57 -2.06
C TYR A 156 9.17 24.45 -3.31
N TRP A 157 8.25 24.16 -4.24
CA TRP A 157 7.82 25.07 -5.30
C TRP A 157 6.30 25.06 -5.33
#